data_AF-A0A0U2JSZ5-F1
#
_entry.id   AF-A0A0U2JSZ5-F1
#
_cell.length_a   1.000
_cell.length_b   1.000
_cell.length_c   1.000
_cell.angle_alpha   90.00
_cell.angle_beta   90.00
_cell.angle_gamma   90.00
#
_symmetry.space_group_name_H-M   'P 1'
#
loop_
_entity.id
_entity.type
_entity.pdbx_description
1 polymer ?
#
loop_
_entity_poly.entity_id
_entity_poly.type
_entity_poly.pdbx_seq_one_letter_code
_entity_poly.pdbx_strand_id
1 'polypeptide(L)'
;YKDAVRNIVDGYLACDARNTQGSRFSQNQLKTLRAVKKRALIFWFVIIGNGVIYITKPILTPGRHLMEDCFIIFGLEPTFESPNYEIAFLLTCCGVFTTCYLPANITAFLIVVIGYTEATMLALCEELLHLWDDAHEAYNNHKQLSITSRDHYAGNEYNSRTIFVNKYVKQRLDEIAKIHMTNINLIHQIEVVFRGAIALEFVLLIHGLIAELLGG
;
A
#
# COMPACT_ATOMS: atom_id res chain seq x y z
N TYR A 1 -16.06 9.53 -6.17
CA TYR A 1 -15.02 8.48 -6.11
C TYR A 1 -13.72 8.88 -6.79
N LYS A 2 -13.71 9.20 -8.09
CA LYS A 2 -12.48 9.56 -8.83
C LYS A 2 -11.68 10.70 -8.18
N ASP A 3 -12.34 11.80 -7.81
CA ASP A 3 -11.65 12.95 -7.23
C ASP A 3 -11.14 12.67 -5.81
N ALA A 4 -11.88 11.86 -5.04
CA ALA A 4 -11.43 11.43 -3.71
C ALA A 4 -10.18 10.55 -3.79
N VAL A 5 -10.13 9.59 -4.72
CA VAL A 5 -8.95 8.74 -4.94
C VAL A 5 -7.76 9.56 -5.43
N ARG A 6 -7.98 10.54 -6.32
CA ARG A 6 -6.93 11.47 -6.77
C ARG A 6 -6.37 12.28 -5.63
N ASN A 7 -7.23 12.86 -4.79
CA ASN A 7 -6.80 13.64 -3.63
C ASN A 7 -5.95 12.81 -2.66
N ILE A 8 -6.29 11.53 -2.46
CA ILE A 8 -5.47 10.60 -1.66
C ILE A 8 -4.09 10.43 -2.29
N VAL A 9 -4.03 10.10 -3.59
CA VAL A 9 -2.76 9.90 -4.31
C VAL A 9 -1.92 11.17 -4.29
N ASP A 10 -2.51 12.33 -4.54
CA ASP A 10 -1.85 13.63 -4.50
C ASP A 10 -1.30 13.93 -3.10
N GLY A 11 -2.02 13.54 -2.05
CA GLY A 11 -1.55 13.62 -0.66
C GLY A 11 -0.28 12.79 -0.41
N TYR A 12 -0.24 11.55 -0.91
CA TYR A 12 0.95 10.70 -0.82
C TYR A 12 2.11 11.22 -1.66
N LEU A 13 1.85 11.73 -2.87
CA LEU A 13 2.87 12.33 -3.73
C LEU A 13 3.46 13.60 -3.11
N ALA A 14 2.63 14.44 -2.47
CA ALA A 14 3.08 15.62 -1.76
C ALA A 14 3.95 15.26 -0.54
N CYS A 15 3.62 14.19 0.18
CA CYS A 15 4.47 13.66 1.25
C CYS A 15 5.83 13.17 0.70
N ASP A 16 5.82 12.45 -0.42
CA ASP A 16 7.03 11.92 -1.04
C ASP A 16 7.95 13.03 -1.54
N ALA A 17 7.38 14.07 -2.16
CA ALA A 17 8.11 15.23 -2.65
C ALA A 17 8.82 16.04 -1.55
N ARG A 18 8.32 15.97 -0.31
CA ARG A 18 8.95 16.63 0.85
C ARG A 18 10.11 15.82 1.42
N ASN A 19 10.29 14.58 1.01
CA ASN A 19 11.33 13.72 1.53
C ASN A 19 12.69 14.04 0.87
N THR A 20 13.72 14.25 1.68
CA THR A 20 15.07 14.54 1.19
C THR A 20 15.71 13.25 0.67
N GLN A 21 15.96 13.20 -0.64
CA GLN A 21 16.59 12.05 -1.29
C GLN A 21 17.98 11.78 -0.67
N GLY A 22 18.24 10.51 -0.37
CA GLY A 22 19.52 10.07 0.21
C GLY A 22 19.61 10.13 1.74
N SER A 23 18.63 10.73 2.43
CA SER A 23 18.55 10.71 3.90
C SER A 23 18.35 9.30 4.46
N ARG A 24 18.74 9.09 5.74
CA ARG A 24 18.49 7.83 6.48
C ARG A 24 17.01 7.45 6.44
N PHE A 25 16.13 8.41 6.68
CA PHE A 25 14.69 8.25 6.56
C PHE A 25 14.25 7.72 5.18
N SER A 26 14.71 8.33 4.08
CA SER A 26 14.39 7.89 2.72
C SER A 26 14.89 6.47 2.43
N GLN A 27 16.09 6.12 2.89
CA GLN A 27 16.64 4.77 2.71
C GLN A 27 15.83 3.71 3.45
N ASN A 28 15.45 3.98 4.70
CA ASN A 28 14.63 3.08 5.51
C ASN A 28 13.22 2.92 4.92
N GLN A 29 12.63 4.01 4.45
CA GLN A 29 11.36 3.99 3.76
C GLN A 29 11.43 3.13 2.48
N LEU A 30 12.44 3.34 1.62
CA LEU A 30 12.64 2.56 0.39
C LEU A 30 12.87 1.07 0.65
N LYS A 31 13.61 0.74 1.72
CA LYS A 31 13.84 -0.65 2.13
C LYS A 31 12.50 -1.34 2.42
N THR A 32 11.61 -0.69 3.17
CA THR A 32 10.28 -1.21 3.49
C THR A 32 9.37 -1.23 2.25
N LEU A 33 9.42 -0.20 1.40
CA LEU A 33 8.64 -0.15 0.16
C LEU A 33 8.97 -1.30 -0.81
N ARG A 34 10.23 -1.78 -0.84
CA ARG A 34 10.58 -2.99 -1.61
C ARG A 34 9.85 -4.22 -1.10
N ALA A 35 9.70 -4.36 0.21
CA ALA A 35 8.93 -5.45 0.82
C ALA A 35 7.43 -5.31 0.51
N VAL A 36 6.88 -4.10 0.61
CA VAL A 36 5.49 -3.79 0.22
C VAL A 36 5.25 -4.15 -1.25
N LYS A 37 6.13 -3.73 -2.15
CA LYS A 37 6.06 -4.06 -3.59
C LYS A 37 6.06 -5.56 -3.82
N LYS A 38 6.92 -6.30 -3.12
CA LYS A 38 6.96 -7.77 -3.21
C LYS A 38 5.63 -8.38 -2.75
N ARG A 39 5.06 -7.92 -1.64
CA ARG A 39 3.73 -8.37 -1.16
C ARG A 39 2.65 -8.10 -2.21
N ALA A 40 2.56 -6.87 -2.71
CA ALA A 40 1.56 -6.50 -3.72
C ALA A 40 1.66 -7.35 -4.99
N LEU A 41 2.88 -7.61 -5.49
CA LEU A 41 3.09 -8.47 -6.65
C LEU A 41 2.66 -9.91 -6.38
N ILE A 42 3.00 -10.48 -5.22
CA ILE A 42 2.58 -11.85 -4.86
C ILE A 42 1.06 -11.96 -4.87
N PHE A 43 0.36 -11.03 -4.21
CA PHE A 43 -1.11 -11.01 -4.20
C PHE A 43 -1.70 -10.91 -5.61
N TRP A 44 -1.15 -10.02 -6.44
CA TRP A 44 -1.59 -9.85 -7.81
C TRP A 44 -1.40 -11.13 -8.64
N PHE A 45 -0.23 -11.77 -8.54
CA PHE A 45 0.05 -13.02 -9.24
C PHE A 45 -0.86 -14.16 -8.80
N VAL A 46 -1.20 -14.26 -7.51
CA VAL A 46 -2.13 -15.27 -7.00
C VAL A 46 -3.53 -15.09 -7.61
N ILE A 47 -4.06 -13.87 -7.61
CA ILE A 47 -5.42 -13.60 -8.14
C ILE A 47 -5.47 -13.86 -9.65
N ILE A 48 -4.54 -13.30 -10.41
CA ILE A 48 -4.48 -13.49 -11.86
C ILE A 48 -4.18 -14.94 -12.23
N GLY A 49 -3.29 -15.60 -11.48
CA GLY A 49 -2.96 -17.01 -11.65
C GLY A 49 -4.17 -17.92 -11.47
N ASN A 50 -4.99 -17.69 -10.43
CA ASN A 50 -6.24 -18.40 -10.24
C ASN A 50 -7.20 -18.19 -11.42
N GLY A 51 -7.33 -16.96 -11.92
CA GLY A 51 -8.10 -16.67 -13.13
C GLY A 51 -7.63 -17.49 -14.32
N VAL A 52 -6.32 -17.49 -14.61
CA VAL A 52 -5.73 -18.26 -15.72
C VAL A 52 -5.99 -19.77 -15.56
N ILE A 53 -5.81 -20.32 -14.36
CA ILE A 53 -6.08 -21.74 -14.08
C ILE A 53 -7.55 -22.08 -14.35
N TYR A 54 -8.46 -21.18 -13.99
CA TYR A 54 -9.90 -21.35 -14.24
C TYR A 54 -10.22 -21.41 -15.74
N ILE A 55 -9.56 -20.59 -16.57
CA ILE A 55 -9.73 -20.60 -18.03
C ILE A 55 -9.10 -21.84 -18.68
N THR A 56 -7.97 -22.32 -18.17
CA THR A 56 -7.26 -23.47 -18.77
C THR A 56 -7.90 -24.81 -18.41
N LYS A 57 -8.58 -24.92 -17.26
CA LYS A 57 -9.29 -26.13 -16.83
C LYS A 57 -10.17 -26.77 -17.92
N PRO A 58 -11.12 -26.05 -18.56
CA PRO A 58 -11.98 -26.62 -19.61
C PRO A 58 -11.23 -27.07 -20.87
N ILE A 59 -10.06 -26.48 -21.16
CA ILE A 59 -9.21 -26.86 -22.30
C ILE A 59 -8.53 -28.22 -22.04
N LEU A 60 -8.20 -28.51 -20.78
CA LEU A 60 -7.49 -29.72 -20.37
C LEU A 60 -8.45 -30.89 -20.08
N THR A 61 -9.70 -30.61 -19.73
CA THR A 61 -10.70 -31.65 -19.48
C THR A 61 -11.19 -32.27 -20.80
N PRO A 62 -11.27 -33.60 -20.90
CA PRO A 62 -11.76 -34.27 -22.11
C PRO A 62 -13.25 -34.01 -22.31
N GLY A 63 -13.63 -33.50 -23.48
CA GLY A 63 -14.99 -33.07 -23.81
C GLY A 63 -15.03 -31.59 -24.19
N ARG A 64 -16.12 -31.13 -24.81
CA ARG A 64 -16.37 -29.69 -24.98
C ARG A 64 -17.04 -29.20 -23.70
N HIS A 65 -16.33 -28.39 -22.93
CA HIS A 65 -16.79 -27.84 -21.67
C HIS A 65 -16.62 -26.32 -21.68
N LEU A 66 -17.58 -25.61 -21.09
CA LEU A 66 -17.37 -24.20 -20.78
C LEU A 66 -16.71 -24.09 -19.40
N MET A 67 -16.26 -22.89 -19.04
CA MET A 67 -15.63 -22.65 -17.72
C MET A 67 -16.63 -22.89 -16.58
N GLU A 68 -17.91 -22.73 -16.88
CA GLU A 68 -19.03 -23.02 -16.02
C GLU A 68 -20.07 -23.80 -16.84
N ASP A 69 -20.36 -25.04 -16.44
CA ASP A 69 -21.35 -25.88 -17.15
C ASP A 69 -22.78 -25.67 -16.59
N CYS A 70 -22.92 -24.85 -15.54
CA CYS A 70 -24.18 -24.61 -14.81
C CYS A 70 -24.94 -23.33 -15.23
N PHE A 71 -24.89 -22.93 -16.51
CA PHE A 71 -25.71 -21.81 -17.00
C PHE A 71 -27.23 -22.12 -17.04
N ILE A 72 -27.61 -23.37 -16.77
CA ILE A 72 -28.99 -23.85 -16.69
C ILE A 72 -29.82 -23.03 -15.69
N ILE A 73 -29.22 -22.55 -14.59
CA ILE A 73 -29.89 -21.72 -13.57
C ILE A 73 -30.39 -20.40 -14.17
N PHE A 74 -29.69 -19.86 -15.17
CA PHE A 74 -30.08 -18.66 -15.90
C PHE A 74 -31.02 -18.96 -17.09
N GLY A 75 -31.42 -20.21 -17.28
CA GLY A 75 -32.21 -20.65 -18.45
C GLY A 75 -31.44 -20.61 -19.76
N LEU A 76 -30.12 -20.46 -19.71
CA LEU A 76 -29.24 -20.47 -20.86
C LEU A 76 -28.67 -21.89 -21.01
N GLU A 77 -29.16 -22.63 -22.00
CA GLU A 77 -28.62 -23.95 -22.31
C GLU A 77 -27.26 -23.79 -23.01
N PRO A 78 -26.17 -24.37 -22.48
CA PRO A 78 -24.86 -24.20 -23.06
C PRO A 78 -24.80 -24.83 -24.46
N THR A 79 -24.49 -24.01 -25.47
CA THR A 79 -24.37 -24.48 -26.85
C THR A 79 -22.98 -25.07 -27.10
N PHE A 80 -22.90 -26.39 -27.26
CA PHE A 80 -21.65 -27.10 -27.54
C PHE A 80 -21.37 -27.28 -29.04
N GLU A 81 -22.28 -26.83 -29.89
CA GLU A 81 -22.15 -26.88 -31.34
C GLU A 81 -21.24 -25.75 -31.87
N SER A 82 -20.37 -26.08 -32.83
CA SER A 82 -19.56 -25.08 -33.55
C SER A 82 -20.45 -24.40 -34.60
N PRO A 83 -20.40 -23.06 -34.78
CA PRO A 83 -19.41 -22.10 -34.29
C PRO A 83 -19.76 -21.37 -32.98
N ASN A 84 -20.93 -21.64 -32.40
CA ASN A 84 -21.46 -20.89 -31.26
C ASN A 84 -20.68 -21.18 -29.96
N TYR A 85 -20.15 -22.39 -29.82
CA TYR A 85 -19.28 -22.79 -28.71
C TYR A 85 -18.03 -21.91 -28.59
N GLU A 86 -17.35 -21.65 -29.71
CA GLU A 86 -16.12 -20.85 -29.73
C GLU A 86 -16.40 -19.40 -29.32
N ILE A 87 -17.55 -18.85 -29.73
CA ILE A 87 -17.99 -17.49 -29.36
C ILE A 87 -18.33 -17.43 -27.87
N ALA A 88 -19.09 -18.40 -27.36
CA ALA A 88 -19.45 -18.47 -25.95
C ALA A 88 -18.20 -18.60 -25.06
N PHE A 89 -17.26 -19.46 -25.44
CA PHE A 89 -15.99 -19.63 -24.74
C PHE A 89 -15.16 -18.34 -24.68
N LEU A 90 -15.07 -17.61 -25.80
CA LEU A 90 -14.36 -16.32 -25.82
C LEU A 90 -15.05 -15.28 -24.93
N LEU A 91 -16.38 -15.21 -24.94
CA LEU A 91 -17.14 -14.30 -24.09
C LEU A 91 -16.95 -14.60 -22.60
N THR A 92 -17.02 -15.88 -22.20
CA THR A 92 -16.79 -16.28 -20.80
C THR A 92 -15.34 -16.02 -20.38
N CYS A 93 -14.38 -16.27 -21.27
CA CYS A 93 -12.97 -15.96 -21.07
C CYS A 93 -12.75 -14.45 -20.80
N CYS A 94 -13.33 -13.58 -21.64
CA CYS A 94 -13.30 -12.13 -21.42
C CYS A 94 -13.96 -11.71 -20.10
N GLY A 95 -15.06 -12.38 -19.73
CA GLY A 95 -15.74 -12.17 -18.45
C GLY A 95 -14.84 -12.48 -17.25
N VAL A 96 -14.19 -13.65 -17.26
CA VAL A 96 -13.26 -14.06 -16.19
C VAL A 96 -12.04 -13.14 -16.12
N PHE A 97 -11.47 -12.75 -17.26
CA PHE A 97 -10.37 -11.77 -17.25
C PHE A 97 -10.78 -10.44 -16.62
N THR A 98 -11.96 -9.93 -16.96
CA THR A 98 -12.45 -8.65 -16.44
C THR A 98 -12.72 -8.73 -14.93
N THR A 99 -13.33 -9.82 -14.49
CA THR A 99 -13.68 -10.07 -13.08
C THR A 99 -12.46 -10.34 -12.20
N CYS A 100 -11.38 -10.95 -12.71
CA CYS A 100 -10.13 -11.10 -11.95
C CYS A 100 -9.25 -9.84 -11.98
N TYR A 101 -9.22 -9.11 -13.11
CA TYR A 101 -8.34 -7.96 -13.27
C TYR A 101 -8.74 -6.78 -12.39
N LEU A 102 -10.04 -6.46 -12.32
CA LEU A 102 -10.54 -5.33 -11.53
C LEU A 102 -10.16 -5.44 -10.02
N PRO A 103 -10.53 -6.51 -9.29
CA PRO A 103 -10.18 -6.65 -7.88
C PRO A 103 -8.67 -6.80 -7.67
N ALA A 104 -7.94 -7.48 -8.57
CA ALA A 104 -6.48 -7.59 -8.45
C ALA A 104 -5.80 -6.21 -8.43
N ASN A 105 -6.23 -5.28 -9.29
CA ASN A 105 -5.65 -3.93 -9.33
C ASN A 105 -6.09 -3.06 -8.16
N ILE A 106 -7.37 -3.15 -7.74
CA ILE A 106 -7.86 -2.39 -6.59
C ILE A 106 -7.15 -2.84 -5.30
N THR A 107 -7.03 -4.14 -5.08
CA THR A 107 -6.34 -4.69 -3.91
C THR A 107 -4.85 -4.38 -3.94
N ALA A 108 -4.19 -4.50 -5.11
CA ALA A 108 -2.79 -4.11 -5.25
C ALA A 108 -2.58 -2.61 -4.94
N PHE A 109 -3.48 -1.74 -5.41
CA PHE A 109 -3.46 -0.32 -5.08
C PHE A 109 -3.58 -0.09 -3.57
N LEU A 110 -4.56 -0.71 -2.90
CA LEU A 110 -4.74 -0.59 -1.45
C LEU A 110 -3.50 -1.06 -0.67
N ILE A 111 -2.90 -2.19 -1.07
CA ILE A 111 -1.65 -2.69 -0.47
C ILE A 111 -0.53 -1.67 -0.62
N VAL A 112 -0.37 -1.05 -1.79
CA VAL A 112 0.70 -0.06 -2.02
C VAL A 112 0.49 1.18 -1.17
N VAL A 113 -0.72 1.72 -1.11
CA VAL A 113 -1.00 2.96 -0.38
C VAL A 113 -0.91 2.76 1.13
N ILE A 114 -1.51 1.68 1.67
CA ILE A 114 -1.39 1.34 3.09
C ILE A 114 0.07 1.02 3.43
N GLY A 115 0.76 0.27 2.56
CA GLY A 115 2.16 -0.09 2.74
C GLY A 115 3.11 1.11 2.67
N TYR A 116 2.77 2.17 1.93
CA TYR A 116 3.52 3.43 2.00
C TYR A 116 3.41 4.08 3.39
N THR A 117 2.22 4.04 3.98
CA THR A 117 2.03 4.58 5.33
C THR A 117 2.75 3.72 6.38
N GLU A 118 2.71 2.40 6.23
CA GLU A 118 3.52 1.48 7.04
C GLU A 118 5.02 1.80 6.93
N ALA A 119 5.53 1.98 5.71
CA ALA A 119 6.93 2.30 5.45
C ALA A 119 7.35 3.64 6.06
N THR A 120 6.50 4.67 5.97
CA THR A 120 6.78 5.98 6.58
C THR A 120 6.74 5.92 8.10
N MET A 121 5.77 5.24 8.71
CA MET A 121 5.72 5.08 10.16
C MET A 121 6.93 4.32 10.71
N LEU A 122 7.36 3.25 10.04
CA LEU A 122 8.57 2.51 10.42
C LEU A 122 9.83 3.36 10.28
N ALA A 123 9.93 4.16 9.21
CA ALA A 123 11.05 5.08 9.04
C ALA A 123 11.06 6.17 10.14
N LEU A 124 9.89 6.71 10.53
CA LEU A 124 9.78 7.66 11.64
C LEU A 124 10.20 7.05 12.98
N CYS A 125 9.84 5.78 13.24
CA CYS A 125 10.29 5.08 14.43
C CYS A 125 11.82 4.99 14.50
N GLU A 126 12.48 4.71 13.36
CA GLU A 126 13.93 4.67 13.30
C GLU A 126 14.57 6.04 13.55
N GLU A 127 13.96 7.12 13.04
CA GLU A 127 14.39 8.49 13.31
C GLU A 127 14.21 8.87 14.79
N LEU A 128 13.15 8.40 15.44
CA LEU A 128 12.95 8.60 16.88
C LEU A 128 14.00 7.90 17.73
N LEU A 129 14.43 6.69 17.34
CA LEU A 129 15.47 5.95 18.07
C LEU A 129 16.82 6.67 18.06
N HIS A 130 17.17 7.30 16.93
CA HIS A 130 18.45 8.00 16.78
C HIS A 130 18.40 9.48 17.16
N LEU A 131 17.23 10.00 17.52
CA LEU A 131 17.01 11.42 17.76
C LEU A 131 17.96 12.01 18.82
N TRP A 132 18.20 11.27 19.89
CA TRP A 132 19.05 11.71 20.98
C TRP A 132 20.53 11.76 20.57
N ASP A 133 20.99 10.74 19.85
CA ASP A 133 22.36 10.64 19.38
C ASP A 133 22.66 11.71 18.33
N ASP A 134 21.75 11.90 17.37
CA ASP A 134 21.83 12.96 16.36
C ASP A 134 21.87 14.36 17.01
N ALA A 135 21.09 14.58 18.08
CA ALA A 135 21.09 15.85 18.81
C ALA A 135 22.44 16.12 19.49
N HIS A 136 23.07 15.06 20.02
CA HIS A 136 24.36 15.18 20.65
C HIS A 136 25.48 15.41 19.63
N GLU A 137 25.45 14.71 18.50
CA GLU A 137 26.38 14.91 17.39
C GLU A 137 26.26 16.32 16.79
N ALA A 138 25.04 16.81 16.56
CA ALA A 138 24.79 18.16 16.06
C ALA A 138 25.37 19.23 17.00
N TYR A 139 25.26 19.04 18.32
CA TYR A 139 25.87 19.93 19.30
C TYR A 139 27.41 19.89 19.22
N ASN A 140 28.00 18.70 19.15
CA ASN A 140 29.45 18.55 19.08
C ASN A 140 30.04 19.19 17.82
N ASN A 141 29.37 19.02 16.67
CA ASN A 141 29.73 19.66 15.41
C ASN A 141 29.60 21.18 15.48
N HIS A 142 28.51 21.70 16.07
CA HIS A 142 28.34 23.14 16.30
C HIS A 142 29.42 23.72 17.21
N LYS A 143 29.76 23.00 18.29
CA LYS A 143 30.83 23.38 19.22
C LYS A 143 32.19 23.44 18.51
N GLN A 144 32.54 22.44 17.72
CA GLN A 144 33.79 22.40 16.96
C GLN A 144 33.90 23.56 15.95
N LEU A 145 32.81 23.89 15.26
CA LEU A 145 32.74 25.04 14.36
C LEU A 145 32.98 26.36 15.12
N SER A 146 32.31 26.54 16.26
CA SER A 146 32.44 27.74 17.09
C SER A 146 33.83 27.90 17.73
N ILE A 147 34.56 26.83 17.99
CA ILE A 147 35.94 26.89 18.52
C ILE A 147 36.92 27.39 17.44
N THR A 148 36.64 27.10 16.17
CA THR A 148 37.47 27.54 15.04
C THR A 148 37.23 29.03 14.73
N SER A 149 36.02 29.52 15.02
CA SER A 149 35.62 30.93 14.96
C SER A 149 35.85 31.62 16.31
N ARG A 150 37.09 32.06 16.56
CA ARG A 150 37.65 32.81 17.72
C ARG A 150 36.68 33.67 18.59
N ASP A 151 35.70 33.06 19.25
CA ASP A 151 34.81 33.69 20.22
C ASP A 151 34.86 32.92 21.55
N HIS A 152 35.65 33.45 22.49
CA HIS A 152 35.72 32.96 23.87
C HIS A 152 34.45 33.37 24.65
N TYR A 153 33.37 32.60 24.52
CA TYR A 153 32.25 32.65 25.48
C TYR A 153 32.45 31.60 26.57
N ALA A 154 33.16 31.98 27.63
CA ALA A 154 33.24 31.25 28.90
C ALA A 154 31.94 31.46 29.71
N GLY A 155 30.82 30.97 29.18
CA GLY A 155 29.53 30.93 29.85
C GLY A 155 29.08 29.48 30.04
N ASN A 156 28.57 29.16 31.24
CA ASN A 156 28.15 27.84 31.75
C ASN A 156 27.81 26.79 30.65
N GLU A 157 28.83 26.05 30.21
CA GLU A 157 28.82 25.13 29.07
C GLU A 157 27.77 24.02 29.19
N TYR A 158 27.48 23.62 30.42
CA TYR A 158 26.45 22.62 30.72
C TYR A 158 25.04 23.12 30.34
N ASN A 159 24.74 24.40 30.60
CA ASN A 159 23.44 24.96 30.30
C ASN A 159 23.26 25.17 28.79
N SER A 160 24.31 25.60 28.08
CA SER A 160 24.25 25.80 26.62
C SER A 160 24.08 24.49 25.85
N ARG A 161 24.70 23.39 26.30
CA ARG A 161 24.48 22.03 25.74
C ARG A 161 23.03 21.60 25.86
N THR A 162 22.47 21.64 27.07
CA THR A 162 21.11 21.18 27.34
C THR A 162 20.08 22.01 26.56
N ILE A 163 20.27 23.34 26.47
CA ILE A 163 19.40 24.21 25.69
C ILE A 163 19.45 23.85 24.19
N PHE A 164 20.64 23.65 23.62
CA PHE A 164 20.79 23.30 22.21
C PHE A 164 20.17 21.94 21.88
N VAL A 165 20.49 20.91 22.67
CA VAL A 165 19.97 19.55 22.49
C VAL A 165 18.45 19.55 22.62
N ASN A 166 17.89 20.19 23.65
CA ASN A 166 16.43 20.28 23.82
C ASN A 166 15.76 21.02 22.66
N LYS A 167 16.39 22.08 22.14
CA LYS A 167 15.86 22.81 20.98
C LYS A 167 15.86 21.93 19.72
N TYR A 168 16.95 21.21 19.47
CA TYR A 168 17.05 20.29 18.34
C TYR A 168 16.00 19.17 18.44
N VAL A 169 15.92 18.51 19.60
CA VAL A 169 14.95 17.46 19.89
C VAL A 169 13.52 17.98 19.70
N LYS A 170 13.19 19.17 20.24
CA LYS A 170 11.86 19.76 20.09
C LYS A 170 11.51 20.01 18.62
N GLN A 171 12.44 20.55 17.83
CA GLN A 171 12.20 20.81 16.42
C GLN A 171 11.96 19.51 15.63
N ARG A 172 12.79 18.49 15.86
CA ARG A 172 12.63 17.19 15.19
C ARG A 172 11.37 16.45 15.61
N LEU A 173 11.00 16.50 16.89
CA LEU A 173 9.73 15.91 17.36
C LEU A 173 8.52 16.60 16.72
N ASP A 174 8.55 17.93 16.55
CA ASP A 174 7.49 18.67 15.86
C ASP A 174 7.39 18.26 14.37
N GLU A 175 8.52 18.05 13.70
CA GLU A 175 8.56 17.51 12.33
C GLU A 175 7.98 16.09 12.25
N ILE A 176 8.43 15.18 13.12
CA ILE A 176 7.96 13.78 13.18
C ILE A 176 6.45 13.73 13.49
N ALA A 177 5.98 14.52 14.45
CA ALA A 177 4.56 14.61 14.80
C ALA A 177 3.71 15.08 13.63
N LYS A 178 4.17 16.08 12.85
CA LYS A 178 3.47 16.55 11.65
C LYS A 178 3.35 15.47 10.58
N ILE A 179 4.42 14.71 10.33
CA ILE A 179 4.39 13.61 9.37
C ILE A 179 3.45 12.51 9.86
N HIS A 180 3.51 12.15 11.15
CA HIS A 180 2.64 11.16 11.78
C HIS A 180 1.14 11.54 11.67
N MET A 181 0.79 12.79 11.99
CA MET A 181 -0.58 13.29 11.85
C MET A 181 -1.05 13.25 10.39
N THR A 182 -0.18 13.62 9.44
CA THR A 182 -0.50 13.59 8.02
C THR A 182 -0.78 12.15 7.55
N ASN A 183 0.05 11.21 7.97
CA ASN A 183 -0.11 9.78 7.67
C ASN A 183 -1.43 9.21 8.22
N ILE A 184 -1.78 9.53 9.47
CA ILE A 184 -3.07 9.12 10.06
C ILE A 184 -4.24 9.71 9.26
N ASN A 185 -4.16 10.99 8.89
CA ASN A 185 -5.19 11.63 8.10
C ASN A 185 -5.36 10.97 6.72
N LEU A 186 -4.27 10.58 6.05
CA LEU A 186 -4.32 9.86 4.78
C LEU A 186 -4.94 8.47 4.92
N ILE A 187 -4.58 7.71 5.96
CA ILE A 187 -5.23 6.41 6.26
C ILE A 187 -6.72 6.60 6.49
N HIS A 188 -7.12 7.61 7.25
CA HIS A 188 -8.52 7.87 7.52
C HIS A 188 -9.30 8.20 6.24
N GLN A 189 -8.72 8.97 5.32
CA GLN A 189 -9.34 9.23 4.01
C GLN A 189 -9.52 7.96 3.19
N ILE A 190 -8.53 7.06 3.17
CA ILE A 190 -8.66 5.75 2.51
C ILE A 190 -9.79 4.94 3.15
N GLU A 191 -9.80 4.84 4.47
CA GLU A 191 -10.82 4.10 5.20
C GLU A 191 -12.21 4.62 4.85
N VAL A 192 -12.43 5.94 4.93
CA VAL A 192 -13.74 6.53 4.63
C VAL A 192 -14.19 6.24 3.18
N VAL A 193 -13.27 6.32 2.22
CA VAL A 193 -13.58 6.07 0.80
C VAL A 193 -13.87 4.60 0.53
N PHE A 194 -13.09 3.69 1.11
CA PHE A 194 -13.12 2.26 0.77
C PHE A 194 -13.92 1.38 1.74
N ARG A 195 -14.28 1.85 2.95
CA ARG A 195 -14.99 1.05 3.96
C ARG A 195 -16.29 0.44 3.43
N GLY A 196 -17.07 1.18 2.66
CA GLY A 196 -18.29 0.66 2.03
C GLY A 196 -18.01 -0.43 1.00
N ALA A 197 -17.00 -0.23 0.15
CA ALA A 197 -16.61 -1.21 -0.86
C ALA A 197 -16.06 -2.50 -0.23
N ILE A 198 -15.21 -2.38 0.79
CA ILE A 198 -14.66 -3.51 1.56
C ILE A 198 -15.79 -4.28 2.25
N ALA A 199 -16.74 -3.59 2.89
CA ALA A 199 -17.88 -4.25 3.53
C ALA A 199 -18.73 -5.02 2.51
N LEU A 200 -19.01 -4.41 1.34
CA LEU A 200 -19.74 -5.06 0.27
C LEU A 200 -18.99 -6.30 -0.26
N GLU A 201 -17.67 -6.20 -0.45
CA GLU A 201 -16.81 -7.32 -0.86
C GLU A 201 -16.95 -8.50 0.12
N PHE A 202 -16.84 -8.25 1.42
CA PHE A 202 -17.03 -9.31 2.42
C PHE A 202 -18.43 -9.91 2.41
N VAL A 203 -19.47 -9.10 2.25
CA VAL A 203 -20.85 -9.60 2.14
C VAL A 203 -21.01 -10.50 0.92
N LEU A 204 -20.47 -10.08 -0.24
CA LEU A 204 -20.51 -10.88 -1.47
C LEU A 204 -19.72 -12.19 -1.33
N LEU A 205 -18.54 -12.15 -0.70
CA LEU A 205 -17.75 -13.35 -0.41
C LEU A 205 -18.49 -14.31 0.52
N ILE A 206 -19.15 -13.82 1.56
CA ILE A 206 -19.96 -14.65 2.46
C ILE A 206 -21.09 -15.34 1.68
N HIS A 207 -21.84 -14.58 0.87
CA HIS A 207 -22.93 -15.16 0.09
C HIS A 207 -22.43 -16.16 -0.95
N GLY A 208 -21.34 -15.85 -1.65
CA GLY A 208 -20.73 -16.76 -2.61
C GLY A 208 -20.26 -18.07 -1.97
N LEU A 209 -19.59 -17.97 -0.81
CA LEU A 209 -19.11 -19.15 -0.08
C LEU A 209 -20.26 -19.99 0.49
N ILE A 210 -21.34 -19.35 0.96
CA ILE A 210 -22.56 -20.04 1.39
C ILE A 210 -23.23 -20.76 0.21
N ALA A 211 -23.36 -20.10 -0.94
CA ALA A 211 -23.96 -20.68 -2.14
C ALA A 211 -23.15 -21.89 -2.64
N GLU A 212 -21.82 -21.78 -2.69
CA GLU A 212 -20.93 -22.86 -3.10
C GLU A 212 -20.99 -24.05 -2.11
N LEU A 213 -21.06 -23.78 -0.79
CA LEU A 213 -21.22 -24.84 0.23
C LEU A 213 -22.57 -25.55 0.21
N LEU A 214 -23.64 -24.85 -0.17
CA LEU A 214 -24.99 -25.42 -0.26
C LEU A 214 -25.21 -26.27 -1.52
N GLY A 215 -24.19 -26.37 -2.39
CA GLY A 215 -24.18 -27.28 -3.53
C GLY A 215 -24.26 -26.61 -4.90
N GLY A 216 -24.23 -25.27 -4.96
CA GLY A 216 -24.46 -24.52 -6.21
C GLY A 216 -25.93 -24.41 -6.54
#